data_AF-A0A7K4LPL6-F1
#
_entry.id   AF-A0A7K4LPL6-F1
#
_cell.length_a   1.000
_cell.length_b   1.000
_cell.length_c   1.000
_cell.angle_alpha   90.00
_cell.angle_beta   90.00
_cell.angle_gamma   90.00
#
_symmetry.space_group_name_H-M   'P 1'
#
loop_
_entity.id
_entity.type
_entity.pdbx_description
1 polymer ?
#
loop_
_entity_poly.entity_id
_entity_poly.type
_entity_poly.pdbx_seq_one_letter_code
_entity_poly.pdbx_strand_id
1 'polypeptide(L)'
;RRALCHEFRAWLSDVTQIPLEPTVDLSCAQYKYTDVLLCHDDELEGRRIAFILYLVPPWEKSDGGTLDLYSTDEHFQPQQIVKSLVPSWNMLAFFEVSPVSFHQARTSILFVSEVLSEEKCRLSVSGWFHGPSIERPPRYIEAPLPRSPHIPYDQEILYEWINLVYLDMDSQAQIQEEFEERSEILLKDFLKKEKFQLLCEALEKDDIQWSSRGPPNKRLYETAEEESLPDILKNFLQLLRSEALFLLLSNFTGLKLHFLAPSDEDEDAGEGRAADAAGHSTPKPQQEEAEQQAGSNAHQQEQPNNIPDLQEGEKQNGSGAPVCAGELRHWTHGHYTLVHDTQATEFALDLLFFCGCEDWDPEYGGFTSYIAKDEDEELLTVNPENNCLALVYRDKETMKFVKYINHRSLARLKKHPKGTGFWDFSFVYYE
;
A
#
# COMPACT_ATOMS: atom_id res chain seq x y z
N ARG A 1 -31.16 -2.62 23.43
CA ARG A 1 -31.63 -3.57 22.40
C ARG A 1 -33.15 -3.50 22.17
N ARG A 2 -34.05 -4.03 23.03
CA ARG A 2 -35.51 -4.15 22.74
C ARG A 2 -36.17 -2.90 22.10
N ALA A 3 -35.98 -1.70 22.67
CA ALA A 3 -36.55 -0.46 22.12
C ALA A 3 -36.09 -0.16 20.68
N LEU A 4 -34.82 -0.45 20.35
CA LEU A 4 -34.26 -0.28 19.00
C LEU A 4 -34.89 -1.27 18.01
N CYS A 5 -34.90 -2.57 18.34
CA CYS A 5 -35.30 -3.63 17.41
C CYS A 5 -36.81 -3.69 17.10
N HIS A 6 -37.65 -3.15 17.98
CA HIS A 6 -39.11 -3.16 17.83
C HIS A 6 -39.67 -1.77 17.49
N GLU A 7 -39.78 -0.90 18.48
CA GLU A 7 -40.50 0.38 18.38
C GLU A 7 -39.77 1.36 17.46
N PHE A 8 -38.47 1.58 17.68
CA PHE A 8 -37.67 2.49 16.86
C PHE A 8 -37.48 1.96 15.44
N ARG A 9 -37.22 0.66 15.23
CA ARG A 9 -37.13 0.08 13.89
C ARG A 9 -38.43 0.25 13.09
N ALA A 10 -39.59 0.04 13.71
CA ALA A 10 -40.88 0.24 13.03
C ALA A 10 -41.03 1.70 12.58
N TRP A 11 -40.87 2.65 13.51
CA TRP A 11 -40.87 4.08 13.22
C TRP A 11 -39.86 4.48 12.14
N LEU A 12 -38.65 3.92 12.18
CA LEU A 12 -37.58 4.20 11.22
C LEU A 12 -37.90 3.65 9.83
N SER A 13 -38.57 2.49 9.74
CA SER A 13 -39.09 1.94 8.48
C SER A 13 -40.18 2.86 7.91
N ASP A 14 -41.12 3.32 8.76
CA ASP A 14 -42.20 4.22 8.37
C ASP A 14 -41.68 5.59 7.90
N VAL A 15 -40.64 6.13 8.54
CA VAL A 15 -40.06 7.45 8.20
C VAL A 15 -39.15 7.41 6.97
N THR A 16 -38.38 6.34 6.79
CA THR A 16 -37.47 6.20 5.62
C THR A 16 -38.13 5.55 4.41
N GLN A 17 -39.29 4.91 4.58
CA GLN A 17 -39.94 4.03 3.58
C GLN A 17 -39.10 2.81 3.18
N ILE A 18 -38.06 2.47 3.95
CA ILE A 18 -37.23 1.26 3.76
C ILE A 18 -37.82 0.12 4.59
N PRO A 19 -38.09 -1.07 4.02
CA PRO A 19 -38.58 -2.22 4.78
C PRO A 19 -37.44 -2.87 5.57
N LEU A 20 -37.21 -2.43 6.82
CA LEU A 20 -36.10 -2.91 7.65
C LEU A 20 -36.38 -4.28 8.27
N GLU A 21 -35.40 -5.17 8.24
CA GLU A 21 -35.46 -6.50 8.84
C GLU A 21 -35.46 -6.46 10.38
N PRO A 22 -35.98 -7.50 11.07
CA PRO A 22 -35.81 -7.66 12.52
C PRO A 22 -34.33 -7.75 12.97
N THR A 23 -33.41 -8.03 12.03
CA THR A 23 -31.96 -8.10 12.21
C THR A 23 -31.39 -6.72 12.53
N VAL A 24 -30.78 -6.60 13.72
CA VAL A 24 -30.14 -5.35 14.18
C VAL A 24 -28.81 -5.69 14.84
N ASP A 25 -27.74 -5.27 14.18
CA ASP A 25 -26.39 -5.32 14.74
C ASP A 25 -26.18 -4.15 15.68
N LEU A 26 -25.45 -4.40 16.76
CA LEU A 26 -25.24 -3.43 17.83
C LEU A 26 -23.93 -3.71 18.55
N SER A 27 -22.99 -2.78 18.42
CA SER A 27 -21.74 -2.73 19.17
C SER A 27 -21.80 -1.64 20.25
N CYS A 28 -20.87 -1.72 21.21
CA CYS A 28 -20.55 -0.61 22.10
C CYS A 28 -19.09 -0.24 21.83
N ALA A 29 -18.85 1.00 21.43
CA ALA A 29 -17.53 1.50 21.08
C ALA A 29 -17.07 2.54 22.09
N GLN A 30 -15.80 2.45 22.49
CA GLN A 30 -15.11 3.37 23.37
C GLN A 30 -13.90 3.92 22.62
N TYR A 31 -13.83 5.24 22.46
CA TYR A 31 -12.65 5.94 21.94
C TYR A 31 -12.07 6.81 23.07
N LYS A 32 -10.77 6.69 23.30
CA LYS A 32 -9.92 7.45 24.22
C LYS A 32 -8.86 8.21 23.42
N TYR A 33 -8.01 8.98 24.10
CA TYR A 33 -6.86 9.66 23.48
C TYR A 33 -6.09 8.75 22.51
N THR A 34 -5.77 9.26 21.33
CA THR A 34 -5.21 8.55 20.16
C THR A 34 -6.13 7.61 19.34
N ASP A 35 -7.37 7.33 19.78
CA ASP A 35 -8.28 6.46 19.01
C ASP A 35 -8.99 7.22 17.87
N VAL A 36 -9.07 6.60 16.69
CA VAL A 36 -9.69 7.15 15.45
C VAL A 36 -10.41 6.05 14.66
N LEU A 37 -11.45 6.43 13.90
CA LEU A 37 -12.02 5.64 12.80
C LEU A 37 -12.06 6.52 11.55
N LEU A 38 -11.35 6.08 10.49
CA LEU A 38 -11.06 6.86 9.28
C LEU A 38 -12.21 6.80 8.25
N CYS A 39 -11.96 7.33 7.04
CA CYS A 39 -12.98 7.47 6.00
C CYS A 39 -13.45 6.11 5.45
N HIS A 40 -14.74 5.81 5.63
CA HIS A 40 -15.44 4.63 5.13
C HIS A 40 -16.92 4.97 4.87
N ASP A 41 -17.64 4.11 4.14
CA ASP A 41 -19.03 4.33 3.71
C ASP A 41 -20.07 3.44 4.41
N ASP A 42 -19.58 2.53 5.27
CA ASP A 42 -20.32 1.45 5.94
C ASP A 42 -20.81 0.30 5.02
N GLU A 43 -20.24 0.15 3.81
CA GLU A 43 -20.53 -0.91 2.86
C GLU A 43 -20.36 -2.33 3.44
N LEU A 44 -21.50 -3.02 3.60
CA LEU A 44 -21.60 -4.47 3.73
C LEU A 44 -22.96 -4.89 3.17
N GLU A 45 -23.14 -6.17 2.86
CA GLU A 45 -24.47 -6.69 2.48
C GLU A 45 -25.47 -6.58 3.65
N GLY A 46 -26.76 -6.42 3.32
CA GLY A 46 -27.87 -6.28 4.27
C GLY A 46 -27.96 -4.92 4.97
N ARG A 47 -26.83 -4.27 5.29
CA ARG A 47 -26.80 -2.97 5.98
C ARG A 47 -27.54 -1.89 5.18
N ARG A 48 -28.52 -1.23 5.81
CA ARG A 48 -29.30 -0.13 5.17
C ARG A 48 -29.37 1.17 5.95
N ILE A 49 -29.38 1.15 7.28
CA ILE A 49 -29.32 2.38 8.08
C ILE A 49 -28.31 2.21 9.21
N ALA A 50 -27.23 2.98 9.15
CA ALA A 50 -26.28 3.13 10.24
C ALA A 50 -26.87 4.04 11.32
N PHE A 51 -26.62 3.73 12.60
CA PHE A 51 -27.01 4.56 13.73
C PHE A 51 -25.91 4.65 14.79
N ILE A 52 -25.84 5.79 15.48
CA ILE A 52 -24.93 6.05 16.59
C ILE A 52 -25.68 6.79 17.70
N LEU A 53 -25.78 6.18 18.87
CA LEU A 53 -26.29 6.79 20.11
C LEU A 53 -25.12 7.16 21.02
N TYR A 54 -24.93 8.44 21.27
CA TYR A 54 -23.81 8.97 22.05
C TYR A 54 -24.10 8.96 23.55
N LEU A 55 -23.19 8.37 24.33
CA LEU A 55 -23.26 8.24 25.79
C LEU A 55 -22.09 9.00 26.44
N VAL A 56 -21.72 10.14 25.84
CA VAL A 56 -20.54 10.94 26.18
C VAL A 56 -20.78 11.87 27.39
N PRO A 57 -19.74 12.21 28.18
CA PRO A 57 -19.79 13.35 29.11
C PRO A 57 -19.94 14.69 28.35
N PRO A 58 -20.01 15.86 29.04
CA PRO A 58 -19.96 17.15 28.36
C PRO A 58 -18.78 17.27 27.39
N TRP A 59 -19.11 17.45 26.12
CA TRP A 59 -18.20 17.28 24.98
C TRP A 59 -18.26 18.52 24.08
N GLU A 60 -17.09 19.05 23.74
CA GLU A 60 -16.94 20.24 22.90
C GLU A 60 -16.16 19.89 21.63
N LYS A 61 -16.07 20.83 20.67
CA LYS A 61 -15.32 20.60 19.42
C LYS A 61 -13.80 20.38 19.65
N SER A 62 -13.27 20.86 20.77
CA SER A 62 -11.88 20.66 21.24
C SER A 62 -11.59 19.23 21.73
N ASP A 63 -12.51 18.61 22.47
CA ASP A 63 -12.49 17.14 22.68
C ASP A 63 -12.88 16.39 21.39
N GLY A 64 -13.66 17.09 20.55
CA GLY A 64 -14.24 16.80 19.26
C GLY A 64 -15.07 15.53 19.16
N GLY A 65 -14.46 14.35 19.06
CA GLY A 65 -15.15 13.06 18.90
C GLY A 65 -16.21 13.04 17.77
N THR A 66 -16.12 13.91 16.77
CA THR A 66 -17.26 14.22 15.90
C THR A 66 -17.65 13.06 14.98
N LEU A 67 -18.81 13.16 14.34
CA LEU A 67 -19.12 12.44 13.10
C LEU A 67 -18.98 13.42 11.93
N ASP A 68 -18.00 13.18 11.07
CA ASP A 68 -17.74 14.01 9.90
C ASP A 68 -18.22 13.29 8.63
N LEU A 69 -18.90 14.04 7.75
CA LEU A 69 -19.51 13.53 6.53
C LEU A 69 -18.86 14.19 5.31
N TYR A 70 -18.50 13.39 4.31
CA TYR A 70 -17.84 13.84 3.10
C TYR A 70 -18.83 14.23 1.98
N SER A 71 -18.40 15.09 1.06
CA SER A 71 -18.93 15.13 -0.31
C SER A 71 -18.23 14.09 -1.18
N THR A 72 -18.91 13.60 -2.20
CA THR A 72 -18.31 12.76 -3.25
C THR A 72 -18.07 13.53 -4.55
N ASP A 73 -17.14 13.03 -5.36
CA ASP A 73 -16.87 13.49 -6.72
C ASP A 73 -17.72 12.74 -7.78
N GLU A 74 -17.39 12.96 -9.07
CA GLU A 74 -18.01 12.30 -10.23
C GLU A 74 -17.58 10.84 -10.44
N HIS A 75 -16.71 10.30 -9.58
CA HIS A 75 -16.29 8.90 -9.53
C HIS A 75 -16.75 8.21 -8.23
N PHE A 76 -17.71 8.83 -7.52
CA PHE A 76 -18.24 8.40 -6.23
C PHE A 76 -17.17 8.24 -5.14
N GLN A 77 -16.00 8.89 -5.27
CA GLN A 77 -14.97 8.90 -4.23
C GLN A 77 -15.17 10.08 -3.28
N PRO A 78 -14.84 9.95 -1.98
CA PRO A 78 -14.89 11.05 -1.04
C PRO A 78 -13.87 12.13 -1.38
N GLN A 79 -14.26 13.40 -1.22
CA GLN A 79 -13.44 14.56 -1.53
C GLN A 79 -13.10 15.36 -0.26
N GLN A 80 -14.08 16.07 0.32
CA GLN A 80 -13.87 16.97 1.47
C GLN A 80 -15.01 16.86 2.49
N ILE A 81 -14.71 17.21 3.74
CA ILE A 81 -15.68 17.19 4.85
C ILE A 81 -16.64 18.38 4.68
N VAL A 82 -17.94 18.10 4.52
CA VAL A 82 -18.98 19.12 4.34
C VAL A 82 -19.88 19.30 5.56
N LYS A 83 -19.89 18.33 6.49
CA LYS A 83 -20.59 18.43 7.79
C LYS A 83 -19.74 17.78 8.89
N SER A 84 -19.85 18.32 10.09
CA SER A 84 -19.14 17.85 11.28
C SER A 84 -20.09 17.97 12.49
N LEU A 85 -20.39 16.85 13.13
CA LEU A 85 -21.37 16.75 14.22
C LEU A 85 -20.67 16.41 15.53
N VAL A 86 -20.63 17.37 16.47
CA VAL A 86 -20.10 17.15 17.83
C VAL A 86 -21.08 16.25 18.60
N PRO A 87 -20.63 15.14 19.21
CA PRO A 87 -21.49 14.24 19.96
C PRO A 87 -21.94 14.92 21.26
N SER A 88 -23.11 14.57 21.77
CA SER A 88 -23.55 14.97 23.10
C SER A 88 -24.37 13.88 23.77
N TRP A 89 -24.48 13.93 25.10
CA TRP A 89 -25.21 12.93 25.88
C TRP A 89 -26.63 12.71 25.34
N ASN A 90 -26.96 11.45 25.01
CA ASN A 90 -28.26 11.03 24.50
C ASN A 90 -28.66 11.66 23.14
N MET A 91 -27.69 12.17 22.37
CA MET A 91 -27.88 12.42 20.94
C MET A 91 -27.87 11.09 20.18
N LEU A 92 -28.82 10.92 19.25
CA LEU A 92 -28.83 9.82 18.28
C LEU A 92 -28.69 10.40 16.86
N ALA A 93 -27.68 9.94 16.13
CA ALA A 93 -27.51 10.18 14.70
C ALA A 93 -27.83 8.91 13.92
N PHE A 94 -28.39 9.04 12.71
CA PHE A 94 -28.57 7.92 11.78
C PHE A 94 -28.56 8.42 10.33
N PHE A 95 -28.18 7.55 9.39
CA PHE A 95 -28.12 7.84 7.96
C PHE A 95 -28.24 6.54 7.14
N GLU A 96 -28.67 6.66 5.89
CA GLU A 96 -28.74 5.53 4.97
C GLU A 96 -27.33 5.12 4.50
N VAL A 97 -27.08 3.81 4.48
CA VAL A 97 -25.86 3.21 3.93
C VAL A 97 -26.00 3.14 2.41
N SER A 98 -25.04 3.72 1.69
CA SER A 98 -25.06 3.89 0.24
C SER A 98 -23.63 4.02 -0.32
N PRO A 99 -23.42 3.88 -1.65
CA PRO A 99 -22.11 4.12 -2.28
C PRO A 99 -21.57 5.57 -2.17
N VAL A 100 -22.22 6.44 -1.40
CA VAL A 100 -21.81 7.84 -1.15
C VAL A 100 -21.89 8.25 0.34
N SER A 101 -22.20 7.33 1.27
CA SER A 101 -22.29 7.63 2.71
C SER A 101 -20.93 7.71 3.42
N PHE A 102 -19.92 8.28 2.74
CA PHE A 102 -18.57 8.42 3.25
C PHE A 102 -18.52 9.32 4.49
N HIS A 103 -18.03 8.75 5.58
CA HIS A 103 -17.98 9.37 6.88
C HIS A 103 -16.80 8.83 7.71
N GLN A 104 -16.58 9.43 8.87
CA GLN A 104 -15.50 9.10 9.79
C GLN A 104 -15.74 9.71 11.19
N ALA A 105 -14.99 9.26 12.19
CA ALA A 105 -14.97 9.90 13.51
C ALA A 105 -13.96 11.08 13.51
N ARG A 106 -14.41 12.28 13.06
CA ARG A 106 -13.76 13.58 12.72
C ARG A 106 -13.36 14.68 13.77
N THR A 107 -13.44 14.49 15.09
CA THR A 107 -12.76 15.24 16.22
C THR A 107 -11.94 16.53 15.95
N SER A 108 -12.48 17.54 15.27
CA SER A 108 -11.62 18.55 14.64
C SER A 108 -11.31 19.80 15.49
N ILE A 109 -10.02 20.13 15.63
CA ILE A 109 -9.56 21.52 15.43
C ILE A 109 -8.43 21.51 14.39
N LEU A 110 -8.73 22.02 13.18
CA LEU A 110 -7.87 22.04 11.98
C LEU A 110 -7.50 20.64 11.43
N PHE A 111 -8.17 20.26 10.33
CA PHE A 111 -7.90 19.13 9.42
C PHE A 111 -7.88 17.69 9.95
N VAL A 112 -7.52 17.47 11.21
CA VAL A 112 -7.22 16.14 11.76
C VAL A 112 -8.33 15.66 12.70
N SER A 113 -8.35 14.36 12.98
CA SER A 113 -9.06 13.84 14.14
C SER A 113 -8.76 12.41 14.54
N GLU A 114 -8.99 12.27 15.84
CA GLU A 114 -8.54 11.30 16.80
C GLU A 114 -9.01 11.90 18.14
N VAL A 115 -9.48 11.15 19.14
CA VAL A 115 -9.89 11.80 20.40
C VAL A 115 -8.70 12.54 21.01
N LEU A 116 -8.83 13.84 21.27
CA LEU A 116 -7.73 14.70 21.78
C LEU A 116 -7.75 14.91 23.29
N SER A 117 -8.81 14.46 23.98
CA SER A 117 -8.90 14.57 25.44
C SER A 117 -8.20 13.38 26.11
N GLU A 118 -7.13 13.65 26.85
CA GLU A 118 -6.42 12.65 27.68
C GLU A 118 -7.30 12.08 28.81
N GLU A 119 -8.28 12.85 29.29
CA GLU A 119 -9.14 12.49 30.42
C GLU A 119 -10.52 11.92 30.02
N LYS A 120 -11.09 12.37 28.89
CA LYS A 120 -12.47 12.03 28.52
C LYS A 120 -12.57 10.76 27.67
N CYS A 121 -13.70 10.07 27.80
CA CYS A 121 -14.03 8.84 27.08
C CYS A 121 -15.24 9.08 26.16
N ARG A 122 -15.06 8.88 24.85
CA ARG A 122 -16.16 8.93 23.87
C ARG A 122 -16.82 7.55 23.81
N LEU A 123 -17.86 7.36 24.60
CA LEU A 123 -18.69 6.15 24.59
C LEU A 123 -19.87 6.30 23.63
N SER A 124 -20.10 5.30 22.77
CA SER A 124 -21.27 5.24 21.88
C SER A 124 -21.79 3.82 21.70
N VAL A 125 -23.11 3.68 21.56
CA VAL A 125 -23.76 2.45 21.07
C VAL A 125 -24.07 2.65 19.60
N SER A 126 -23.54 1.79 18.74
CA SER A 126 -23.55 1.93 17.28
C SER A 126 -23.96 0.65 16.59
N GLY A 127 -24.40 0.73 15.34
CA GLY A 127 -24.67 -0.46 14.51
C GLY A 127 -25.60 -0.16 13.35
N TRP A 128 -26.23 -1.23 12.84
CA TRP A 128 -26.99 -1.17 11.58
C TRP A 128 -28.35 -1.84 11.70
N PHE A 129 -29.35 -1.20 11.11
CA PHE A 129 -30.58 -1.85 10.71
C PHE A 129 -30.39 -2.45 9.32
N HIS A 130 -30.72 -3.73 9.20
CA HIS A 130 -30.65 -4.46 7.93
C HIS A 130 -31.92 -4.26 7.09
N GLY A 131 -31.83 -4.53 5.81
CA GLY A 131 -32.92 -4.45 4.84
C GLY A 131 -32.47 -4.98 3.47
N PRO A 132 -33.30 -4.83 2.41
CA PRO A 132 -32.94 -5.31 1.08
C PRO A 132 -31.64 -4.68 0.58
N SER A 133 -30.73 -5.52 0.06
CA SER A 133 -29.49 -5.11 -0.59
C SER A 133 -29.75 -4.08 -1.70
N ILE A 134 -28.84 -3.13 -1.86
CA ILE A 134 -28.87 -2.11 -2.91
C ILE A 134 -27.93 -2.49 -4.05
N GLU A 135 -28.32 -2.17 -5.29
CA GLU A 135 -27.38 -2.22 -6.41
C GLU A 135 -26.27 -1.17 -6.21
N ARG A 136 -25.03 -1.55 -6.47
CA ARG A 136 -23.84 -0.70 -6.30
C ARG A 136 -23.14 -0.50 -7.64
N PRO A 137 -22.59 0.70 -7.92
CA PRO A 137 -21.86 0.94 -9.15
C PRO A 137 -20.55 0.12 -9.19
N PRO A 138 -20.00 -0.18 -10.38
CA PRO A 138 -18.64 -0.69 -10.49
C PRO A 138 -17.66 0.24 -9.77
N ARG A 139 -16.75 -0.34 -8.97
CA ARG A 139 -15.79 0.42 -8.16
C ARG A 139 -14.78 1.17 -9.05
N TYR A 140 -14.49 2.41 -8.70
CA TYR A 140 -13.56 3.25 -9.46
C TYR A 140 -12.10 2.82 -9.24
N ILE A 141 -11.50 2.30 -10.31
CA ILE A 141 -10.09 1.94 -10.39
C ILE A 141 -9.30 3.20 -10.80
N GLU A 142 -8.36 3.62 -9.96
CA GLU A 142 -7.46 4.73 -10.28
C GLU A 142 -6.39 4.31 -11.29
N ALA A 143 -5.88 5.27 -12.06
CA ALA A 143 -4.66 5.04 -12.83
C ALA A 143 -3.48 4.77 -11.86
N PRO A 144 -2.65 3.74 -12.11
CA PRO A 144 -1.44 3.51 -11.31
C PRO A 144 -0.43 4.65 -11.47
N LEU A 145 0.51 4.75 -10.52
CA LEU A 145 1.65 5.65 -10.69
C LEU A 145 2.42 5.30 -11.98
N PRO A 146 2.87 6.29 -12.78
CA PRO A 146 3.67 6.04 -13.96
C PRO A 146 4.93 5.22 -13.62
N ARG A 147 5.12 4.10 -14.31
CA ARG A 147 6.34 3.29 -14.20
C ARG A 147 7.33 3.69 -15.28
N SER A 148 8.61 3.74 -14.94
CA SER A 148 9.71 4.03 -15.85
C SER A 148 10.82 2.98 -15.72
N PRO A 149 11.48 2.58 -16.82
CA PRO A 149 12.70 1.78 -16.74
C PRO A 149 13.81 2.57 -16.04
N HIS A 150 14.92 1.90 -15.75
CA HIS A 150 16.11 2.56 -15.22
C HIS A 150 16.64 3.66 -16.14
N ILE A 151 17.28 4.66 -15.53
CA ILE A 151 18.02 5.73 -16.20
C ILE A 151 19.48 5.25 -16.34
N PRO A 152 20.03 5.15 -17.57
CA PRO A 152 21.43 4.77 -17.76
C PRO A 152 22.38 5.73 -17.05
N TYR A 153 23.23 5.18 -16.18
CA TYR A 153 24.17 5.96 -15.37
C TYR A 153 25.35 5.09 -14.91
N ASP A 154 26.52 5.70 -14.75
CA ASP A 154 27.75 5.02 -14.34
C ASP A 154 27.69 4.54 -12.87
N GLN A 155 28.40 3.46 -12.55
CA GLN A 155 28.49 2.91 -11.19
C GLN A 155 29.13 3.90 -10.20
N GLU A 156 29.83 4.93 -10.68
CA GLU A 156 30.33 6.05 -9.86
C GLU A 156 29.25 6.68 -8.94
N ILE A 157 27.96 6.68 -9.33
CA ILE A 157 26.88 7.21 -8.48
C ILE A 157 26.71 6.40 -7.18
N LEU A 158 26.91 5.09 -7.21
CA LEU A 158 26.86 4.25 -6.01
C LEU A 158 27.99 4.66 -5.06
N TYR A 159 29.21 4.82 -5.59
CA TYR A 159 30.38 5.26 -4.84
C TYR A 159 30.28 6.72 -4.36
N GLU A 160 29.47 7.58 -4.98
CA GLU A 160 29.21 8.93 -4.47
C GLU A 160 28.27 8.91 -3.25
N TRP A 161 27.24 8.05 -3.23
CA TRP A 161 26.12 8.14 -2.30
C TRP A 161 26.08 7.07 -1.21
N ILE A 162 26.36 5.82 -1.55
CA ILE A 162 26.09 4.65 -0.71
C ILE A 162 27.28 4.35 0.20
N ASN A 163 27.00 3.91 1.42
CA ASN A 163 28.01 3.46 2.37
C ASN A 163 28.75 2.23 1.81
N LEU A 164 30.09 2.27 1.81
CA LEU A 164 30.93 1.33 1.06
C LEU A 164 30.78 -0.13 1.49
N VAL A 165 30.29 -0.39 2.70
CA VAL A 165 29.93 -1.75 3.18
C VAL A 165 28.88 -2.40 2.27
N TYR A 166 27.94 -1.61 1.72
CA TYR A 166 26.89 -2.11 0.84
C TYR A 166 27.34 -2.23 -0.63
N LEU A 167 28.57 -1.83 -0.95
CA LEU A 167 29.19 -1.99 -2.28
C LEU A 167 30.27 -3.09 -2.30
N ASP A 168 30.42 -3.81 -1.18
CA ASP A 168 31.29 -4.98 -1.04
C ASP A 168 30.53 -6.27 -1.43
N MET A 169 31.21 -7.18 -2.12
CA MET A 169 30.57 -8.38 -2.68
C MET A 169 30.27 -9.45 -1.62
N ASP A 170 31.17 -9.65 -0.65
CA ASP A 170 30.95 -10.60 0.44
C ASP A 170 29.76 -10.13 1.30
N SER A 171 29.60 -8.82 1.47
CA SER A 171 28.49 -8.18 2.16
C SER A 171 27.18 -8.23 1.37
N GLN A 172 27.21 -8.10 0.04
CA GLN A 172 26.04 -8.29 -0.84
C GLN A 172 25.50 -9.72 -0.76
N ALA A 173 26.37 -10.74 -0.82
CA ALA A 173 25.96 -12.14 -0.70
C ALA A 173 25.26 -12.46 0.64
N GLN A 174 25.77 -11.91 1.76
CA GLN A 174 25.13 -12.05 3.08
C GLN A 174 23.76 -11.35 3.16
N ILE A 175 23.60 -10.22 2.48
CA ILE A 175 22.32 -9.50 2.39
C ILE A 175 21.31 -10.30 1.56
N GLN A 176 21.74 -10.89 0.45
CA GLN A 176 20.89 -11.76 -0.37
C GLN A 176 20.47 -13.02 0.39
N GLU A 177 21.37 -13.68 1.12
CA GLU A 177 21.03 -14.87 1.95
C GLU A 177 19.96 -14.54 3.02
N GLU A 178 20.08 -13.41 3.74
CA GLU A 178 19.06 -12.97 4.70
C GLU A 178 17.74 -12.56 4.00
N PHE A 179 17.81 -11.92 2.83
CA PHE A 179 16.63 -11.51 2.07
C PHE A 179 15.87 -12.69 1.48
N GLU A 180 16.56 -13.74 1.02
CA GLU A 180 15.91 -14.97 0.50
C GLU A 180 15.22 -15.77 1.61
N GLU A 181 15.75 -15.80 2.84
CA GLU A 181 15.07 -16.43 3.98
C GLU A 181 13.82 -15.66 4.41
N ARG A 182 13.84 -14.32 4.36
CA ARG A 182 12.84 -13.45 5.03
C ARG A 182 11.91 -12.68 4.09
N SER A 183 12.26 -12.51 2.82
CA SER A 183 11.66 -11.55 1.87
C SER A 183 11.69 -10.08 2.32
N GLU A 184 12.48 -9.74 3.34
CA GLU A 184 12.66 -8.38 3.85
C GLU A 184 14.03 -8.19 4.50
N ILE A 185 14.58 -6.97 4.42
CA ILE A 185 15.79 -6.58 5.17
C ILE A 185 15.82 -5.06 5.45
N LEU A 186 16.52 -4.67 6.53
CA LEU A 186 16.71 -3.28 6.95
C LEU A 186 18.19 -2.89 7.01
N LEU A 187 18.67 -2.21 5.96
CA LEU A 187 20.07 -1.77 5.86
C LEU A 187 20.26 -0.41 6.58
N LYS A 188 21.10 -0.38 7.62
CA LYS A 188 21.31 0.81 8.47
C LYS A 188 22.54 1.61 8.07
N ASP A 189 22.49 2.93 8.26
CA ASP A 189 23.53 3.84 7.75
C ASP A 189 23.77 3.63 6.23
N PHE A 190 22.70 3.48 5.45
CA PHE A 190 22.77 3.08 4.04
C PHE A 190 23.48 4.12 3.17
N LEU A 191 23.22 5.41 3.39
CA LEU A 191 23.96 6.48 2.73
C LEU A 191 25.15 6.95 3.57
N LYS A 192 26.15 7.48 2.87
CA LYS A 192 27.25 8.22 3.49
C LYS A 192 26.69 9.37 4.33
N LYS A 193 27.23 9.58 5.53
CA LYS A 193 26.61 10.46 6.54
C LYS A 193 26.56 11.93 6.09
N GLU A 194 27.55 12.36 5.30
CA GLU A 194 27.61 13.66 4.65
C GLU A 194 26.47 13.85 3.64
N LYS A 195 26.15 12.80 2.87
CA LYS A 195 25.04 12.80 1.90
C LYS A 195 23.69 12.77 2.59
N PHE A 196 23.52 11.94 3.60
CA PHE A 196 22.29 11.91 4.41
C PHE A 196 22.00 13.27 5.08
N GLN A 197 23.03 13.91 5.66
CA GLN A 197 22.90 15.25 6.23
C GLN A 197 22.43 16.27 5.18
N LEU A 198 23.04 16.28 3.98
CA LEU A 198 22.65 17.19 2.90
C LEU A 198 21.22 16.95 2.35
N LEU A 199 20.70 15.71 2.44
CA LEU A 199 19.29 15.43 2.15
C LEU A 199 18.38 16.05 3.21
N CYS A 200 18.63 15.79 4.49
CA CYS A 200 17.83 16.35 5.60
C CYS A 200 17.87 17.89 5.62
N GLU A 201 19.05 18.50 5.39
CA GLU A 201 19.20 19.96 5.25
C GLU A 201 18.52 20.55 4.00
N ALA A 202 18.08 19.73 3.04
CA ALA A 202 17.27 20.15 1.90
C ALA A 202 15.77 19.90 2.10
N LEU A 203 15.39 18.88 2.88
CA LEU A 203 14.00 18.61 3.25
C LEU A 203 13.44 19.63 4.26
N GLU A 204 14.28 20.20 5.13
CA GLU A 204 13.90 21.31 6.04
C GLU A 204 13.71 22.70 5.35
N LYS A 205 13.64 22.78 4.02
CA LYS A 205 13.55 24.05 3.28
C LYS A 205 12.13 24.35 2.77
N ASP A 206 11.75 25.62 2.89
CA ASP A 206 10.46 26.15 2.44
C ASP A 206 10.32 26.29 0.90
N ASP A 207 11.24 25.76 0.10
CA ASP A 207 11.23 25.87 -1.37
C ASP A 207 10.51 24.72 -2.09
N ILE A 208 10.47 23.53 -1.48
CA ILE A 208 9.75 22.35 -2.00
C ILE A 208 8.24 22.61 -2.07
N GLN A 209 7.63 22.39 -3.23
CA GLN A 209 6.17 22.41 -3.38
C GLN A 209 5.59 21.06 -3.01
N TRP A 210 4.74 21.03 -1.98
CA TRP A 210 4.06 19.83 -1.49
C TRP A 210 2.59 19.81 -1.95
N SER A 211 2.13 18.66 -2.42
CA SER A 211 0.76 18.43 -2.90
C SER A 211 0.09 17.31 -2.09
N SER A 212 -1.15 17.52 -1.66
CA SER A 212 -1.87 16.53 -0.86
C SER A 212 -2.46 15.41 -1.74
N ARG A 213 -2.22 14.16 -1.35
CA ARG A 213 -2.65 12.95 -2.05
C ARG A 213 -3.87 12.34 -1.37
N GLY A 214 -4.98 12.26 -2.10
CA GLY A 214 -6.21 11.56 -1.72
C GLY A 214 -6.48 10.34 -2.64
N PRO A 215 -7.73 9.82 -2.69
CA PRO A 215 -8.90 10.22 -1.90
C PRO A 215 -8.86 9.66 -0.46
N PRO A 216 -9.57 10.27 0.51
CA PRO A 216 -9.46 9.92 1.94
C PRO A 216 -9.86 8.50 2.34
N ASN A 217 -10.68 7.79 1.55
CA ASN A 217 -10.96 6.36 1.73
C ASN A 217 -9.78 5.45 1.35
N LYS A 218 -8.66 6.01 0.87
CA LYS A 218 -7.48 5.26 0.41
C LYS A 218 -6.18 5.83 0.96
N ARG A 219 -6.03 7.16 1.03
CA ARG A 219 -4.82 7.84 1.51
C ARG A 219 -5.05 9.30 1.90
N LEU A 220 -4.20 9.79 2.78
CA LEU A 220 -4.00 11.22 3.04
C LEU A 220 -2.53 11.43 3.43
N TYR A 221 -1.73 11.99 2.52
CA TYR A 221 -0.36 12.42 2.81
C TYR A 221 0.07 13.53 1.84
N GLU A 222 1.29 14.04 1.95
CA GLU A 222 1.86 15.02 1.03
C GLU A 222 2.96 14.38 0.17
N THR A 223 2.99 14.70 -1.12
CA THR A 223 4.09 14.34 -2.04
C THR A 223 4.68 15.60 -2.67
N ALA A 224 5.99 15.61 -2.85
CA ALA A 224 6.67 16.74 -3.50
C ALA A 224 6.42 16.77 -5.02
N GLU A 225 6.28 17.97 -5.59
CA GLU A 225 6.36 18.17 -7.03
C GLU A 225 7.83 18.12 -7.48
N GLU A 226 8.21 17.13 -8.29
CA GLU A 226 9.61 16.85 -8.61
C GLU A 226 10.36 18.04 -9.23
N GLU A 227 9.68 18.84 -10.06
CA GLU A 227 10.24 20.06 -10.66
C GLU A 227 10.69 21.10 -9.61
N SER A 228 10.01 21.16 -8.45
CA SER A 228 10.34 22.11 -7.37
C SER A 228 11.58 21.72 -6.56
N LEU A 229 12.03 20.47 -6.64
CA LEU A 229 13.03 19.94 -5.73
C LEU A 229 14.42 20.58 -5.90
N PRO A 230 15.13 20.90 -4.80
CA PRO A 230 16.55 21.20 -4.83
C PRO A 230 17.40 20.08 -5.46
N ASP A 231 18.50 20.45 -6.11
CA ASP A 231 19.35 19.55 -6.91
C ASP A 231 19.82 18.30 -6.13
N ILE A 232 20.10 18.41 -4.83
CA ILE A 232 20.51 17.26 -4.01
C ILE A 232 19.40 16.20 -3.87
N LEU A 233 18.13 16.61 -3.83
CA LEU A 233 16.99 15.69 -3.79
C LEU A 233 16.71 15.09 -5.19
N LYS A 234 16.86 15.88 -6.26
CA LYS A 234 16.79 15.40 -7.64
C LYS A 234 17.88 14.36 -7.96
N ASN A 235 19.12 14.60 -7.53
CA ASN A 235 20.23 13.67 -7.72
C ASN A 235 20.02 12.37 -6.92
N PHE A 236 19.33 12.42 -5.77
CA PHE A 236 18.96 11.21 -5.02
C PHE A 236 17.80 10.44 -5.66
N LEU A 237 16.79 11.13 -6.20
CA LEU A 237 15.78 10.49 -7.07
C LEU A 237 16.41 9.88 -8.33
N GLN A 238 17.47 10.48 -8.87
CA GLN A 238 18.23 9.92 -9.98
C GLN A 238 19.00 8.66 -9.58
N LEU A 239 19.61 8.60 -8.40
CA LEU A 239 20.17 7.37 -7.84
C LEU A 239 19.08 6.29 -7.70
N LEU A 240 17.93 6.63 -7.11
CA LEU A 240 16.78 5.72 -6.94
C LEU A 240 16.13 5.27 -8.27
N ARG A 241 16.51 5.88 -9.40
CA ARG A 241 16.09 5.47 -10.75
C ARG A 241 17.25 4.96 -11.61
N SER A 242 18.47 4.87 -11.07
CA SER A 242 19.67 4.58 -11.86
C SER A 242 19.83 3.10 -12.21
N GLU A 243 20.35 2.82 -13.41
CA GLU A 243 20.72 1.46 -13.87
C GLU A 243 21.64 0.74 -12.85
N ALA A 244 22.60 1.48 -12.29
CA ALA A 244 23.49 1.00 -11.24
C ALA A 244 22.76 0.56 -9.96
N LEU A 245 21.69 1.25 -9.54
CA LEU A 245 20.91 0.84 -8.37
C LEU A 245 19.99 -0.36 -8.68
N PHE A 246 19.39 -0.45 -9.88
CA PHE A 246 18.61 -1.62 -10.27
C PHE A 246 19.47 -2.91 -10.21
N LEU A 247 20.73 -2.84 -10.66
CA LEU A 247 21.68 -3.94 -10.51
C LEU A 247 22.04 -4.19 -9.03
N LEU A 248 22.29 -3.15 -8.23
CA LEU A 248 22.60 -3.32 -6.81
C LEU A 248 21.43 -3.95 -6.02
N LEU A 249 20.18 -3.59 -6.33
CA LEU A 249 18.99 -4.19 -5.73
C LEU A 249 18.82 -5.65 -6.17
N SER A 250 19.19 -5.99 -7.41
CA SER A 250 19.27 -7.39 -7.85
C SER A 250 20.24 -8.18 -6.96
N ASN A 251 21.45 -7.66 -6.75
CA ASN A 251 22.48 -8.25 -5.88
C ASN A 251 22.11 -8.31 -4.38
N PHE A 252 21.06 -7.63 -3.93
CA PHE A 252 20.56 -7.70 -2.55
C PHE A 252 19.37 -8.66 -2.38
N THR A 253 18.74 -9.11 -3.47
CA THR A 253 17.40 -9.74 -3.40
C THR A 253 17.21 -10.96 -4.29
N GLY A 254 18.15 -11.28 -5.17
CA GLY A 254 18.01 -12.33 -6.20
C GLY A 254 17.09 -11.95 -7.38
N LEU A 255 16.25 -10.92 -7.22
CA LEU A 255 15.28 -10.48 -8.23
C LEU A 255 15.96 -9.93 -9.48
N LYS A 256 15.41 -10.23 -10.65
CA LYS A 256 16.01 -9.91 -11.96
C LYS A 256 15.71 -8.47 -12.42
N LEU A 257 15.98 -7.51 -11.54
CA LEU A 257 15.78 -6.07 -11.82
C LEU A 257 16.81 -5.50 -12.82
N HIS A 258 17.83 -6.27 -13.22
CA HIS A 258 18.79 -5.85 -14.24
C HIS A 258 19.19 -6.99 -15.19
N PHE A 259 19.53 -6.66 -16.45
CA PHE A 259 19.90 -7.65 -17.47
C PHE A 259 21.32 -8.25 -17.29
N LEU A 260 22.09 -7.74 -16.32
CA LEU A 260 23.37 -8.31 -15.86
C LEU A 260 23.24 -9.03 -14.51
N ALA A 261 22.04 -9.05 -13.90
CA ALA A 261 21.80 -9.92 -12.75
C ALA A 261 21.84 -11.39 -13.20
N PRO A 262 22.24 -12.33 -12.33
CA PRO A 262 22.14 -13.77 -12.59
C PRO A 262 20.71 -14.20 -12.97
N SER A 263 20.61 -15.39 -13.58
CA SER A 263 19.36 -16.13 -13.72
C SER A 263 19.51 -17.50 -13.08
N ASP A 264 18.42 -18.07 -12.59
CA ASP A 264 18.33 -19.48 -12.20
C ASP A 264 18.83 -20.42 -13.33
N GLU A 265 18.60 -20.04 -14.60
CA GLU A 265 19.08 -20.76 -15.79
C GLU A 265 20.61 -20.75 -15.98
N ASP A 266 21.34 -19.82 -15.35
CA ASP A 266 22.81 -19.72 -15.47
C ASP A 266 23.54 -20.64 -14.49
N GLU A 267 22.94 -20.98 -13.35
CA GLU A 267 23.56 -21.87 -12.34
C GLU A 267 23.56 -23.34 -12.79
N ASP A 268 22.45 -23.81 -13.35
CA ASP A 268 22.25 -25.19 -13.83
C ASP A 268 23.21 -25.55 -15.00
N ALA A 269 23.82 -24.54 -15.64
CA ALA A 269 24.86 -24.69 -16.65
C ALA A 269 26.26 -25.00 -16.08
N GLY A 270 26.48 -24.80 -14.77
CA GLY A 270 27.80 -24.83 -14.13
C GLY A 270 28.37 -26.22 -13.83
N GLU A 271 27.58 -27.13 -13.26
CA GLU A 271 28.10 -28.39 -12.68
C GLU A 271 28.50 -29.46 -13.71
N GLY A 272 28.10 -29.31 -14.98
CA GLY A 272 28.10 -30.41 -15.97
C GLY A 272 29.43 -30.87 -16.56
N ARG A 273 30.62 -30.38 -16.14
CA ARG A 273 31.90 -30.58 -16.88
C ARG A 273 33.18 -30.80 -16.06
N ALA A 274 33.22 -31.82 -15.19
CA ALA A 274 34.45 -32.15 -14.44
C ALA A 274 34.82 -33.64 -14.20
N ALA A 275 34.44 -34.60 -15.06
CA ALA A 275 35.11 -35.93 -15.10
C ALA A 275 34.77 -36.75 -16.38
N ASP A 276 35.76 -36.95 -17.26
CA ASP A 276 36.41 -38.27 -17.52
C ASP A 276 37.11 -38.31 -18.90
N ALA A 277 38.33 -38.87 -18.92
CA ALA A 277 39.17 -38.92 -20.12
C ALA A 277 39.94 -40.25 -20.26
N ALA A 278 39.24 -41.33 -20.61
CA ALA A 278 39.87 -42.60 -21.03
C ALA A 278 38.93 -43.47 -21.89
N GLY A 279 39.50 -44.28 -22.80
CA GLY A 279 38.84 -45.48 -23.35
C GLY A 279 38.43 -45.47 -24.83
N HIS A 280 39.31 -45.93 -25.72
CA HIS A 280 38.96 -46.27 -27.12
C HIS A 280 37.93 -47.43 -27.22
N SER A 281 36.99 -47.37 -28.17
CA SER A 281 36.88 -48.31 -29.34
C SER A 281 35.47 -48.37 -29.97
N THR A 282 35.42 -48.58 -31.29
CA THR A 282 34.24 -48.90 -32.13
C THR A 282 34.16 -50.43 -32.39
N PRO A 283 33.15 -51.03 -33.10
CA PRO A 283 32.07 -50.46 -33.93
C PRO A 283 30.65 -51.11 -33.83
N LYS A 284 29.73 -50.61 -34.68
CA LYS A 284 28.40 -51.18 -35.04
C LYS A 284 28.47 -52.61 -35.62
N PRO A 285 27.39 -53.43 -35.53
CA PRO A 285 26.34 -53.54 -36.57
C PRO A 285 24.90 -53.76 -35.99
N GLN A 286 23.75 -53.92 -36.70
CA GLN A 286 23.14 -53.41 -37.96
C GLN A 286 21.60 -53.74 -37.93
N GLN A 287 20.87 -53.55 -39.04
CA GLN A 287 19.47 -53.95 -39.34
C GLN A 287 18.37 -53.04 -38.73
N GLU A 288 17.48 -52.36 -39.46
CA GLU A 288 16.76 -52.61 -40.74
C GLU A 288 15.61 -53.62 -40.66
N GLU A 289 14.38 -53.11 -40.79
CA GLU A 289 13.41 -53.53 -41.84
C GLU A 289 12.35 -52.41 -42.04
N ALA A 290 11.56 -52.48 -43.12
CA ALA A 290 10.70 -51.37 -43.59
C ALA A 290 9.43 -51.88 -44.32
N GLU A 291 8.79 -51.00 -45.13
CA GLU A 291 7.56 -51.18 -45.95
C GLU A 291 6.24 -50.78 -45.22
N GLN A 292 5.41 -49.83 -45.70
CA GLN A 292 4.62 -49.70 -46.97
C GLN A 292 3.35 -50.61 -46.98
N GLN A 293 2.16 -50.23 -47.49
CA GLN A 293 1.78 -49.21 -48.49
C GLN A 293 0.29 -48.75 -48.36
N ALA A 294 0.03 -47.46 -48.69
CA ALA A 294 -1.05 -46.83 -49.50
C ALA A 294 -2.52 -47.35 -49.63
N GLY A 295 -3.53 -46.44 -49.79
CA GLY A 295 -4.93 -46.86 -50.13
C GLY A 295 -6.12 -45.85 -50.27
N SER A 296 -5.99 -44.72 -50.98
CA SER A 296 -7.07 -43.99 -51.74
C SER A 296 -8.50 -43.62 -51.20
N ASN A 297 -8.88 -42.35 -51.48
CA ASN A 297 -10.20 -41.83 -51.96
C ASN A 297 -11.45 -41.60 -51.06
N ALA A 298 -11.61 -40.33 -50.66
CA ALA A 298 -12.71 -39.39 -51.02
C ALA A 298 -14.21 -39.69 -50.78
N HIS A 299 -14.88 -38.76 -50.08
CA HIS A 299 -16.18 -38.17 -50.48
C HIS A 299 -16.35 -36.75 -49.91
N GLN A 300 -17.12 -35.89 -50.59
CA GLN A 300 -17.48 -34.53 -50.15
C GLN A 300 -18.93 -34.46 -49.66
N GLN A 301 -19.22 -33.58 -48.69
CA GLN A 301 -20.53 -32.95 -48.48
C GLN A 301 -20.34 -31.58 -47.83
N GLU A 302 -21.20 -30.61 -48.15
CA GLU A 302 -20.97 -29.18 -47.90
C GLU A 302 -21.94 -28.57 -46.86
N GLN A 303 -21.37 -27.88 -45.87
CA GLN A 303 -21.89 -26.67 -45.21
C GLN A 303 -23.23 -26.73 -44.41
N PRO A 304 -23.62 -25.67 -43.63
CA PRO A 304 -22.84 -24.50 -43.20
C PRO A 304 -22.88 -24.15 -41.67
N ASN A 305 -21.91 -23.31 -41.29
CA ASN A 305 -21.99 -22.19 -40.32
C ASN A 305 -22.04 -22.38 -38.77
N ASN A 306 -20.90 -22.01 -38.18
CA ASN A 306 -20.76 -20.92 -37.19
C ASN A 306 -21.25 -21.12 -35.75
N ILE A 307 -20.36 -21.65 -34.92
CA ILE A 307 -20.02 -21.02 -33.63
C ILE A 307 -18.57 -20.51 -33.80
N PRO A 308 -18.22 -19.26 -33.42
CA PRO A 308 -16.82 -18.82 -33.44
C PRO A 308 -16.04 -19.55 -32.34
N ASP A 309 -14.88 -20.12 -32.68
CA ASP A 309 -13.94 -20.59 -31.67
C ASP A 309 -13.53 -19.43 -30.77
N LEU A 310 -13.55 -19.67 -29.46
CA LEU A 310 -12.78 -18.87 -28.52
C LEU A 310 -11.31 -19.16 -28.83
N GLN A 311 -10.65 -18.24 -29.53
CA GLN A 311 -9.20 -18.26 -29.63
C GLN A 311 -8.64 -18.16 -28.21
N GLU A 312 -8.04 -19.24 -27.72
CA GLU A 312 -7.25 -19.21 -26.49
C GLU A 312 -6.14 -18.18 -26.69
N GLY A 313 -6.27 -17.03 -26.04
CA GLY A 313 -5.30 -15.94 -26.14
C GLY A 313 -3.93 -16.46 -25.75
N GLU A 314 -2.95 -16.26 -26.63
CA GLU A 314 -1.59 -16.75 -26.44
C GLU A 314 -1.07 -16.34 -25.06
N LYS A 315 -0.47 -17.29 -24.32
CA LYS A 315 0.14 -17.00 -23.03
C LYS A 315 1.26 -15.99 -23.22
N GLN A 316 0.98 -14.73 -22.87
CA GLN A 316 2.01 -13.71 -22.76
C GLN A 316 2.89 -14.06 -21.56
N ASN A 317 4.04 -14.70 -21.82
CA ASN A 317 5.11 -14.77 -20.84
C ASN A 317 5.48 -13.33 -20.44
N GLY A 318 5.67 -13.10 -19.14
CA GLY A 318 5.96 -11.78 -18.56
C GLY A 318 7.37 -11.28 -18.87
N SER A 319 7.66 -11.05 -20.15
CA SER A 319 8.93 -10.50 -20.64
C SER A 319 8.87 -8.97 -20.60
N GLY A 320 8.75 -8.42 -19.40
CA GLY A 320 8.95 -6.99 -19.14
C GLY A 320 10.38 -6.55 -19.44
N ALA A 321 10.60 -5.24 -19.37
CA ALA A 321 11.91 -4.72 -18.99
C ALA A 321 11.73 -4.12 -17.59
N PRO A 322 12.66 -4.34 -16.63
CA PRO A 322 12.47 -3.89 -15.27
C PRO A 322 12.17 -2.41 -15.15
N VAL A 323 11.18 -2.07 -14.32
CA VAL A 323 10.70 -0.70 -14.10
C VAL A 323 10.56 -0.37 -12.63
N CYS A 324 10.55 0.93 -12.32
CA CYS A 324 10.19 1.44 -11.01
C CYS A 324 9.09 2.50 -11.10
N ALA A 325 8.40 2.73 -9.99
CA ALA A 325 7.66 3.96 -9.71
C ALA A 325 8.03 4.44 -8.30
N GLY A 326 8.14 5.75 -8.08
CA GLY A 326 8.52 6.26 -6.76
C GLY A 326 8.30 7.76 -6.58
N GLU A 327 8.01 8.13 -5.33
CA GLU A 327 7.65 9.47 -4.88
C GLU A 327 8.37 9.84 -3.56
N LEU A 328 8.63 11.13 -3.36
CA LEU A 328 9.12 11.70 -2.11
C LEU A 328 7.92 12.18 -1.30
N ARG A 329 7.71 11.57 -0.12
CA ARG A 329 6.53 11.75 0.73
C ARG A 329 6.87 12.51 2.02
N HIS A 330 5.89 13.24 2.54
CA HIS A 330 5.94 13.95 3.82
C HIS A 330 4.80 13.47 4.74
N TRP A 331 5.16 13.15 5.97
CA TRP A 331 4.36 12.39 6.93
C TRP A 331 4.17 13.16 8.22
N THR A 332 3.04 13.84 8.36
CA THR A 332 2.70 14.68 9.51
C THR A 332 1.48 14.15 10.26
N HIS A 333 1.19 14.73 11.44
CA HIS A 333 -0.01 14.41 12.22
C HIS A 333 -1.27 14.50 11.37
N GLY A 334 -2.00 13.38 11.28
CA GLY A 334 -3.22 13.26 10.50
C GLY A 334 -3.07 12.47 9.19
N HIS A 335 -1.85 12.22 8.73
CA HIS A 335 -1.55 11.45 7.51
C HIS A 335 -1.67 9.93 7.72
N TYR A 336 -2.03 9.19 6.66
CA TYR A 336 -2.21 7.72 6.63
C TYR A 336 -2.30 7.17 5.19
N THR A 337 -2.23 5.85 5.04
CA THR A 337 -2.91 5.12 3.95
C THR A 337 -3.85 4.05 4.50
N LEU A 338 -4.71 3.52 3.63
CA LEU A 338 -5.62 2.41 3.91
C LEU A 338 -5.42 1.32 2.85
N VAL A 339 -5.64 0.07 3.25
CA VAL A 339 -5.90 -1.03 2.31
C VAL A 339 -7.28 -0.78 1.67
N HIS A 340 -7.40 -0.96 0.35
CA HIS A 340 -8.66 -0.76 -0.37
C HIS A 340 -8.81 -1.75 -1.52
N ASP A 341 -10.05 -2.16 -1.81
CA ASP A 341 -10.42 -3.23 -2.73
C ASP A 341 -10.06 -2.96 -4.22
N THR A 342 -9.53 -1.77 -4.53
CA THR A 342 -9.04 -1.39 -5.88
C THR A 342 -7.50 -1.27 -5.93
N GLN A 343 -6.81 -1.71 -4.88
CA GLN A 343 -5.36 -1.79 -4.82
C GLN A 343 -4.90 -2.99 -5.67
N ALA A 344 -3.99 -2.73 -6.62
CA ALA A 344 -3.41 -3.80 -7.42
C ALA A 344 -2.52 -4.70 -6.55
N THR A 345 -2.70 -6.01 -6.68
CA THR A 345 -1.80 -7.01 -6.09
C THR A 345 -0.92 -7.64 -7.18
N GLU A 346 0.38 -7.46 -7.03
CA GLU A 346 1.39 -7.83 -8.00
C GLU A 346 2.74 -8.02 -7.30
N PHE A 347 3.56 -8.92 -7.85
CA PHE A 347 4.93 -9.14 -7.40
C PHE A 347 5.73 -7.84 -7.56
N ALA A 348 6.38 -7.40 -6.48
CA ALA A 348 7.06 -6.12 -6.45
C ALA A 348 8.02 -6.01 -5.25
N LEU A 349 9.18 -5.40 -5.47
CA LEU A 349 10.10 -4.99 -4.40
C LEU A 349 9.78 -3.57 -3.96
N ASP A 350 9.30 -3.41 -2.74
CA ASP A 350 9.16 -2.10 -2.10
C ASP A 350 10.49 -1.64 -1.49
N LEU A 351 10.79 -0.36 -1.65
CA LEU A 351 11.93 0.33 -1.06
C LEU A 351 11.44 1.55 -0.28
N LEU A 352 11.79 1.63 1.00
CA LEU A 352 11.49 2.77 1.88
C LEU A 352 12.79 3.31 2.48
N PHE A 353 13.09 4.59 2.24
CA PHE A 353 14.24 5.27 2.83
C PHE A 353 13.80 6.50 3.64
N PHE A 354 14.06 6.50 4.95
CA PHE A 354 13.50 7.49 5.89
C PHE A 354 14.48 8.63 6.25
N CYS A 355 13.95 9.85 6.28
CA CYS A 355 14.67 11.09 6.59
C CYS A 355 13.94 11.92 7.65
N GLY A 356 14.70 12.58 8.53
CA GLY A 356 14.16 13.51 9.53
C GLY A 356 13.35 12.86 10.67
N CYS A 357 13.45 11.54 10.89
CA CYS A 357 12.68 10.79 11.89
C CYS A 357 13.44 10.45 13.20
N GLU A 358 14.48 11.22 13.56
CA GLU A 358 15.11 11.17 14.89
C GLU A 358 14.09 11.16 16.04
N ASP A 359 14.29 10.30 17.04
CA ASP A 359 13.40 10.14 18.20
C ASP A 359 11.91 9.94 17.82
N TRP A 360 11.62 9.30 16.68
CA TRP A 360 10.25 8.88 16.34
C TRP A 360 9.85 7.66 17.17
N ASP A 361 8.67 7.75 17.82
CA ASP A 361 8.13 6.70 18.68
C ASP A 361 7.08 5.89 17.90
N PRO A 362 7.11 4.54 17.89
CA PRO A 362 6.06 3.73 17.29
C PRO A 362 4.65 4.02 17.84
N GLU A 363 4.51 4.51 19.10
CA GLU A 363 3.24 5.01 19.62
C GLU A 363 2.65 6.17 18.81
N TYR A 364 3.42 6.86 17.98
CA TYR A 364 2.96 7.97 17.13
C TYR A 364 2.24 7.49 15.86
N GLY A 365 2.40 6.23 15.46
CA GLY A 365 2.04 5.74 14.13
C GLY A 365 3.11 6.09 13.07
N GLY A 366 2.73 6.13 11.79
CA GLY A 366 3.63 6.43 10.67
C GLY A 366 4.51 5.25 10.21
N PHE A 367 4.50 4.12 10.92
CA PHE A 367 5.08 2.87 10.45
C PHE A 367 4.29 2.27 9.29
N THR A 368 4.98 1.54 8.40
CA THR A 368 4.35 0.77 7.31
C THR A 368 4.12 -0.66 7.79
N SER A 369 2.87 -1.08 7.85
CA SER A 369 2.46 -2.45 8.18
C SER A 369 2.14 -3.22 6.90
N TYR A 370 2.60 -4.46 6.82
CA TYR A 370 2.32 -5.43 5.77
C TYR A 370 1.47 -6.55 6.36
N ILE A 371 0.41 -6.93 5.67
CA ILE A 371 -0.60 -7.89 6.15
C ILE A 371 -0.93 -8.91 5.08
N ALA A 372 -1.35 -10.10 5.50
CA ALA A 372 -1.96 -11.09 4.60
C ALA A 372 -3.32 -10.57 4.09
N LYS A 373 -3.60 -10.78 2.81
CA LYS A 373 -4.82 -10.31 2.15
C LYS A 373 -6.01 -11.14 2.59
N ASP A 374 -7.11 -10.46 2.90
CA ASP A 374 -8.36 -11.04 3.39
C ASP A 374 -8.24 -11.76 4.77
N GLU A 375 -7.14 -11.52 5.51
CA GLU A 375 -6.85 -12.08 6.83
C GLU A 375 -6.49 -11.00 7.89
N ASP A 376 -6.54 -11.37 9.17
CA ASP A 376 -6.20 -10.48 10.31
C ASP A 376 -4.69 -10.54 10.70
N GLU A 377 -3.83 -11.17 9.90
CA GLU A 377 -2.41 -11.42 10.23
C GLU A 377 -1.47 -10.29 9.75
N GLU A 378 -0.75 -9.68 10.69
CA GLU A 378 0.35 -8.74 10.42
C GLU A 378 1.65 -9.51 10.21
N LEU A 379 2.21 -9.41 9.01
CA LEU A 379 3.41 -10.13 8.57
C LEU A 379 4.70 -9.38 8.97
N LEU A 380 4.69 -8.05 8.80
CA LEU A 380 5.86 -7.19 9.02
C LEU A 380 5.42 -5.76 9.37
N THR A 381 6.12 -5.09 10.28
CA THR A 381 6.00 -3.64 10.50
C THR A 381 7.37 -2.96 10.37
N VAL A 382 7.48 -2.04 9.40
CA VAL A 382 8.66 -1.21 9.13
C VAL A 382 8.49 0.14 9.83
N ASN A 383 9.31 0.41 10.83
CA ASN A 383 9.31 1.66 11.59
C ASN A 383 10.21 2.73 10.92
N PRO A 384 9.87 4.03 10.97
CA PRO A 384 10.75 5.08 10.45
C PRO A 384 12.05 5.20 11.24
N GLU A 385 13.19 4.91 10.62
CA GLU A 385 14.52 5.05 11.23
C GLU A 385 15.50 5.79 10.29
N ASN A 386 16.17 6.82 10.81
CA ASN A 386 16.98 7.74 10.01
C ASN A 386 18.13 7.01 9.28
N ASN A 387 18.35 7.33 8.01
CA ASN A 387 19.39 6.74 7.16
C ASN A 387 19.31 5.21 7.01
N CYS A 388 18.11 4.64 7.21
CA CYS A 388 17.86 3.21 7.03
C CYS A 388 17.06 2.97 5.75
N LEU A 389 17.47 1.97 4.98
CA LEU A 389 16.79 1.46 3.80
C LEU A 389 16.07 0.17 4.16
N ALA A 390 14.74 0.16 4.14
CA ALA A 390 13.96 -1.08 4.20
C ALA A 390 13.67 -1.56 2.78
N LEU A 391 13.95 -2.83 2.51
CA LEU A 391 13.52 -3.55 1.32
C LEU A 391 12.52 -4.62 1.74
N VAL A 392 11.40 -4.72 1.04
CA VAL A 392 10.36 -5.73 1.31
C VAL A 392 9.81 -6.24 -0.02
N TYR A 393 9.95 -7.53 -0.29
CA TYR A 393 9.29 -8.15 -1.43
C TYR A 393 7.84 -8.50 -1.06
N ARG A 394 6.92 -8.20 -1.97
CA ARG A 394 5.50 -8.57 -1.86
C ARG A 394 5.11 -9.51 -2.97
N ASP A 395 4.23 -10.44 -2.65
CA ASP A 395 3.51 -11.26 -3.60
C ASP A 395 2.12 -10.68 -3.93
N LYS A 396 1.22 -11.53 -4.43
CA LYS A 396 -0.16 -11.16 -4.80
C LYS A 396 -1.17 -11.24 -3.64
N GLU A 397 -0.77 -11.78 -2.50
CA GLU A 397 -1.61 -11.90 -1.31
C GLU A 397 -1.05 -11.06 -0.13
N THR A 398 -0.02 -10.24 -0.37
CA THR A 398 0.53 -9.29 0.61
C THR A 398 0.02 -7.87 0.34
N MET A 399 -0.73 -7.31 1.29
CA MET A 399 -1.17 -5.91 1.28
C MET A 399 -0.29 -5.06 2.23
N LYS A 400 -0.31 -3.73 2.07
CA LYS A 400 0.38 -2.80 2.99
C LYS A 400 -0.36 -1.49 3.21
N PHE A 401 -0.12 -0.86 4.36
CA PHE A 401 -0.59 0.49 4.66
C PHE A 401 0.34 1.24 5.62
N VAL A 402 0.33 2.59 5.56
CA VAL A 402 1.02 3.45 6.53
C VAL A 402 0.06 3.82 7.64
N LYS A 403 0.41 3.45 8.89
CA LYS A 403 -0.45 3.67 10.07
C LYS A 403 -0.66 5.16 10.31
N TYR A 404 -1.91 5.55 10.59
CA TYR A 404 -2.29 6.91 10.94
C TYR A 404 -1.40 7.56 12.01
N ILE A 405 -0.89 8.76 11.70
CA ILE A 405 0.00 9.52 12.60
C ILE A 405 -0.82 10.35 13.58
N ASN A 406 -0.76 9.95 14.85
CA ASN A 406 -1.59 10.50 15.91
C ASN A 406 -0.97 11.71 16.63
N HIS A 407 -1.73 12.37 17.50
CA HIS A 407 -1.38 13.64 18.14
C HIS A 407 -0.18 13.55 19.08
N ARG A 408 0.21 12.33 19.55
CA ARG A 408 1.45 12.13 20.32
C ARG A 408 2.68 12.56 19.53
N SER A 409 2.65 12.46 18.20
CA SER A 409 3.72 12.96 17.32
C SER A 409 4.06 14.44 17.56
N LEU A 410 3.08 15.28 17.96
CA LEU A 410 3.33 16.69 18.26
C LEU A 410 4.17 16.90 19.53
N ALA A 411 4.34 15.89 20.39
CA ALA A 411 5.30 15.94 21.48
C ALA A 411 6.75 16.07 20.96
N ARG A 412 7.04 15.56 19.76
CA ARG A 412 8.36 15.66 19.10
C ARG A 412 8.80 17.10 18.84
N LEU A 413 7.86 18.01 18.60
CA LEU A 413 8.13 19.45 18.40
C LEU A 413 8.80 20.11 19.63
N LYS A 414 8.71 19.49 20.82
CA LYS A 414 9.42 19.95 22.03
C LYS A 414 10.93 19.68 21.97
N LYS A 415 11.36 18.67 21.18
CA LYS A 415 12.77 18.33 20.92
C LYS A 415 13.27 18.95 19.60
N HIS A 416 12.46 18.87 18.54
CA HIS A 416 12.79 19.33 17.19
C HIS A 416 11.76 20.38 16.72
N PRO A 417 11.91 21.68 17.07
CA PRO A 417 10.88 22.70 16.83
C PRO A 417 10.58 23.00 15.36
N LYS A 418 11.43 22.54 14.43
CA LYS A 418 11.20 22.58 12.98
C LYS A 418 10.68 21.26 12.39
N GLY A 419 10.84 20.15 13.10
CA GLY A 419 10.59 18.80 12.61
C GLY A 419 9.11 18.43 12.69
N THR A 420 8.27 19.02 11.84
CA THR A 420 6.85 18.66 11.70
C THR A 420 6.72 17.33 10.97
N GLY A 421 6.75 16.21 11.71
CA GLY A 421 6.64 14.88 11.10
C GLY A 421 7.99 14.32 10.64
N PHE A 422 8.00 13.58 9.53
CA PHE A 422 9.19 13.06 8.86
C PHE A 422 8.97 12.93 7.34
N TRP A 423 10.01 12.55 6.60
CA TRP A 423 9.96 12.30 5.15
C TRP A 423 10.40 10.88 4.83
N ASP A 424 9.93 10.34 3.69
CA ASP A 424 10.54 9.18 3.08
C ASP A 424 10.62 9.28 1.56
N PHE A 425 11.54 8.52 0.98
CA PHE A 425 11.54 8.18 -0.42
C PHE A 425 10.96 6.77 -0.54
N SER A 426 9.79 6.66 -1.18
CA SER A 426 9.04 5.42 -1.33
C SER A 426 9.05 5.01 -2.79
N PHE A 427 9.76 3.93 -3.10
CA PHE A 427 9.88 3.35 -4.43
C PHE A 427 9.32 1.93 -4.46
N VAL A 428 8.90 1.50 -5.65
CA VAL A 428 8.44 0.16 -5.94
C VAL A 428 9.08 -0.27 -7.27
N TYR A 429 9.77 -1.40 -7.26
CA TYR A 429 10.44 -1.99 -8.43
C TYR A 429 9.70 -3.26 -8.87
N TYR A 430 9.75 -3.51 -10.16
CA TYR A 430 9.10 -4.63 -10.84
C TYR A 430 10.06 -5.17 -11.90
N GLU A 431 10.05 -6.49 -12.09
CA GLU A 431 10.81 -7.22 -13.13
C GLU A 431 10.19 -7.04 -14.54
#